data_AF-A0A2A3XLL1-F1
#
_entry.id   AF-A0A2A3XLL1-F1
#
_cell.length_a   1.000
_cell.length_b   1.000
_cell.length_c   1.000
_cell.angle_alpha   90.00
_cell.angle_beta   90.00
_cell.angle_gamma   90.00
#
_symmetry.space_group_name_H-M   'P 1'
#
loop_
_entity.id
_entity.type
_entity.pdbx_description
1 polymer ?
#
loop_
_entity_poly.entity_id
_entity_poly.type
_entity_poly.pdbx_seq_one_letter_code
_entity_poly.pdbx_strand_id
1 'polypeptide(L)'
;MAPANKLADAQRTRILETVNCPEFVDLAPLQVYARLLDEGVYLGSVSTFYRILVRNRQVNERRRQARHPARTKPELVATGPGQV
;
A
#
# COMPACT_ATOMS: atom_id res chain seq x y z
N MET A 1 -13.11 12.73 22.58
CA MET A 1 -12.07 11.70 22.87
C MET A 1 -11.58 11.15 21.55
N ALA A 2 -10.36 11.50 21.11
CA ALA A 2 -9.83 11.08 19.81
C ALA A 2 -9.35 9.62 19.88
N PRO A 3 -9.49 8.81 18.82
CA PRO A 3 -9.25 7.37 18.89
C PRO A 3 -7.77 7.05 19.14
N ALA A 4 -7.52 6.05 20.00
CA ALA A 4 -6.20 5.51 20.39
C ALA A 4 -5.38 4.91 19.22
N ASN A 5 -5.93 4.95 18.00
CA ASN A 5 -5.31 4.46 16.77
C ASN A 5 -4.52 5.56 16.02
N LYS A 6 -4.21 6.65 16.73
CA LYS A 6 -3.33 7.70 16.23
C LYS A 6 -1.90 7.18 16.37
N LEU A 7 -1.30 6.72 15.27
CA LEU A 7 0.17 6.61 15.20
C LEU A 7 0.73 7.87 15.84
N ALA A 8 1.55 7.70 16.88
CA ALA A 8 2.18 8.83 17.55
C ALA A 8 2.84 9.68 16.46
N ASP A 9 2.51 10.97 16.40
CA ASP A 9 2.94 11.85 15.33
C ASP A 9 4.47 11.80 15.15
N ALA A 10 5.19 11.67 16.27
CA ALA A 10 6.62 11.41 16.33
C ALA A 10 7.09 10.15 15.58
N GLN A 11 6.38 9.01 15.71
CA GLN A 11 6.72 7.77 15.00
C GLN A 11 6.51 7.92 13.50
N ARG A 12 5.44 8.63 13.09
CA ARG A 12 5.21 8.94 11.68
C ARG A 12 6.32 9.83 11.11
N THR A 13 6.70 10.87 11.84
CA THR A 13 7.79 11.77 11.44
C THR A 13 9.10 11.01 11.30
N ARG A 14 9.45 10.17 12.29
CA ARG A 14 10.64 9.31 12.22
C ARG A 14 10.67 8.43 10.97
N ILE A 15 9.56 7.76 10.64
CA ILE A 15 9.46 6.95 9.43
C ILE A 15 9.66 7.79 8.18
N LEU A 16 9.05 8.98 8.12
CA LEU A 16 9.21 9.91 6.99
C LEU A 16 10.63 10.42 6.85
N GLU A 17 11.32 10.75 7.94
CA GLU A 17 12.71 11.15 7.90
C GLU A 17 13.57 10.00 7.35
N THR A 18 13.43 8.79 7.89
CA THR A 18 14.20 7.62 7.45
C THR A 18 14.01 7.31 5.97
N VAL A 19 12.77 7.23 5.47
CA VAL A 19 12.51 6.92 4.05
C VAL A 19 12.93 8.04 3.10
N ASN A 20 13.09 9.27 3.58
CA ASN A 20 13.57 10.41 2.79
C ASN A 20 15.08 10.67 2.97
N CYS A 21 15.77 9.90 3.81
CA CYS A 21 17.22 10.00 3.94
C CYS A 21 17.93 9.56 2.65
N PRO A 22 19.10 10.11 2.33
CA PRO A 22 19.86 9.77 1.12
C PRO A 22 20.15 8.27 0.96
N GLU A 23 20.25 7.54 2.07
CA GLU A 23 20.51 6.09 2.08
C GLU A 23 19.30 5.25 1.63
N PHE A 24 18.08 5.77 1.81
CA PHE A 24 16.83 5.03 1.63
C PHE A 24 15.92 5.62 0.55
N VAL A 25 16.19 6.83 0.07
CA VAL A 25 15.32 7.57 -0.87
C VAL A 25 15.06 6.81 -2.18
N ASP A 26 16.04 6.02 -2.66
CA ASP A 26 15.93 5.23 -3.89
C ASP A 26 15.43 3.79 -3.65
N LEU A 27 15.19 3.40 -2.40
CA LEU A 27 14.77 2.05 -2.04
C LEU A 27 13.26 1.92 -1.97
N ALA A 28 12.75 0.74 -2.35
CA ALA A 28 11.34 0.44 -2.14
C ALA A 28 11.03 0.34 -0.63
N PRO A 29 9.80 0.67 -0.18
CA PRO A 29 9.45 0.64 1.25
C PRO A 29 9.72 -0.70 1.94
N LEU A 30 9.54 -1.80 1.21
CA LEU A 30 9.85 -3.15 1.71
C LEU A 30 11.36 -3.37 1.91
N GLN A 31 12.21 -2.79 1.05
CA GLN A 31 13.67 -2.87 1.17
C GLN A 31 14.16 -2.02 2.34
N VAL A 32 13.61 -0.81 2.52
CA VAL A 32 13.90 0.03 3.70
C VAL A 32 13.53 -0.72 4.98
N TYR A 33 12.35 -1.34 5.03
CA TYR A 33 11.92 -2.14 6.17
C TYR A 33 12.89 -3.31 6.47
N ALA A 34 13.31 -4.06 5.45
CA ALA A 34 14.24 -5.17 5.62
C ALA A 34 15.59 -4.70 6.18
N ARG A 35 16.17 -3.63 5.60
CA ARG A 35 17.44 -3.05 6.11
C ARG A 35 17.35 -2.61 7.55
N LEU A 36 16.26 -1.92 7.91
CA LEU A 36 16.06 -1.49 9.30
C LEU A 36 16.01 -2.70 10.25
N LEU A 37 15.40 -3.81 9.84
CA LEU A 37 15.42 -5.04 10.64
C LEU A 37 16.81 -5.67 10.73
N ASP A 38 17.60 -5.67 9.66
CA ASP A 38 18.98 -6.14 9.67
C ASP A 38 19.85 -5.29 10.63
N GLU A 39 19.56 -3.99 10.74
CA GLU A 39 20.19 -3.06 11.69
C GLU A 39 19.59 -3.13 13.11
N GLY A 40 18.58 -3.96 13.34
CA GLY A 40 17.91 -4.11 14.64
C GLY A 40 16.97 -2.95 15.01
N VAL A 41 16.62 -2.09 14.04
CA VAL A 41 15.76 -0.92 14.23
C VAL A 41 14.32 -1.24 13.82
N TYR A 42 13.40 -1.22 14.79
CA TYR A 42 11.97 -1.36 14.50
C TYR A 42 11.24 -0.01 14.57
N LEU A 43 10.88 0.53 13.41
CA LEU A 43 10.07 1.75 13.31
C LEU A 43 8.56 1.47 13.15
N GLY A 44 8.18 0.26 12.73
CA GLY A 44 6.79 -0.14 12.55
C GLY A 44 6.63 -1.24 11.51
N SER A 45 5.42 -1.80 11.40
CA SER A 45 5.11 -2.84 10.41
C SER A 45 5.23 -2.31 8.96
N VAL A 46 5.47 -3.21 8.00
CA VAL A 46 5.44 -2.88 6.56
C VAL A 46 4.14 -2.15 6.17
N SER A 47 2.99 -2.58 6.68
CA SER A 47 1.70 -1.93 6.43
C SER A 47 1.66 -0.49 6.96
N THR A 48 2.35 -0.20 8.06
CA THR A 48 2.50 1.16 8.60
C THR A 48 3.27 2.06 7.63
N PHE A 49 4.39 1.57 7.08
CA PHE A 49 5.17 2.30 6.07
C PHE A 49 4.30 2.66 4.86
N TYR A 50 3.60 1.68 4.29
CA TYR A 50 2.71 1.94 3.14
C TYR A 50 1.59 2.92 3.47
N ARG A 51 0.92 2.78 4.63
CA ARG A 51 -0.14 3.72 5.05
C ARG A 51 0.38 5.16 5.15
N ILE A 52 1.58 5.34 5.68
CA ILE A 52 2.21 6.67 5.82
C ILE A 52 2.58 7.21 4.44
N LEU A 53 3.29 6.45 3.62
CA LEU A 53 3.75 6.91 2.32
C LEU A 53 2.58 7.21 1.36
N VAL A 54 1.50 6.41 1.39
CA VAL A 54 0.26 6.69 0.65
C VAL A 54 -0.37 8.01 1.12
N ARG A 55 -0.47 8.24 2.44
CA ARG A 55 -0.99 9.51 2.98
C ARG A 55 -0.16 10.73 2.58
N ASN A 56 1.14 10.54 2.36
CA ASN A 56 2.06 11.61 1.94
C ASN A 56 2.28 11.64 0.41
N ARG A 57 1.53 10.86 -0.38
CA ARG A 57 1.65 10.76 -1.85
C ARG A 57 3.06 10.38 -2.34
N GLN A 58 3.81 9.64 -1.53
CA GLN A 58 5.17 9.18 -1.83
C GLN A 58 5.21 7.75 -2.43
N VAL A 59 4.08 7.05 -2.46
CA VAL A 59 3.92 5.85 -3.29
C VAL A 59 2.95 6.18 -4.39
N ASN A 60 3.41 6.11 -5.64
CA ASN A 60 2.54 6.06 -6.79
C ASN A 60 2.45 4.62 -7.30
N GLU A 61 1.26 4.19 -7.69
CA GLU A 61 1.13 3.02 -8.54
C GLU A 61 1.87 3.30 -9.85
N ARG A 62 3.01 2.64 -10.06
CA ARG A 62 3.75 2.73 -11.33
C ARG A 62 3.00 2.04 -12.48
N ARG A 63 2.00 1.22 -12.18
CA ARG A 63 1.20 0.54 -13.20
C ARG A 63 0.06 1.45 -13.62
N ARG A 64 0.02 1.77 -14.91
CA ARG A 64 -1.21 2.19 -15.58
C ARG A 64 -2.14 0.97 -15.60
N GLN A 65 -2.87 0.72 -14.52
CA GLN A 65 -3.85 -0.35 -14.52
C GLN A 65 -4.87 -0.06 -15.62
N ALA A 66 -4.99 -0.99 -16.58
CA ALA A 66 -6.09 -0.97 -17.50
C ALA A 66 -7.37 -1.19 -16.67
N ARG A 67 -8.13 -0.11 -16.43
CA ARG A 67 -9.48 -0.18 -15.91
C ARG A 67 -10.39 -0.71 -17.00
N HIS A 68 -10.25 -1.98 -17.36
CA HIS A 68 -11.27 -2.62 -18.17
C HIS A 68 -12.51 -2.79 -17.29
N PRO A 69 -13.66 -2.21 -17.68
CA PRO A 69 -14.91 -2.50 -16.99
C PRO A 69 -15.13 -4.02 -17.01
N ALA A 70 -15.65 -4.56 -15.91
CA ALA A 70 -15.98 -5.97 -15.83
C ALA A 70 -16.91 -6.32 -17.01
N ARG A 71 -16.51 -7.31 -17.81
CA ARG A 71 -17.29 -7.76 -18.96
C ARG A 71 -18.61 -8.34 -18.41
N THR A 72 -19.74 -7.66 -18.64
CA THR A 72 -21.06 -8.21 -18.34
C THR A 72 -21.21 -9.53 -19.08
N LYS A 73 -21.32 -10.63 -18.35
CA LYS A 73 -21.71 -11.91 -18.93
C LYS A 73 -23.18 -11.78 -19.36
N PRO A 74 -23.54 -11.98 -20.63
CA PRO A 74 -24.94 -12.12 -20.97
C PRO A 74 -25.44 -13.41 -20.31
N GLU A 75 -26.37 -13.29 -19.37
CA GLU A 75 -27.10 -14.42 -18.81
C GLU A 75 -28.08 -14.90 -19.89
N LEU A 76 -27.76 -16.04 -20.52
CA LEU A 76 -28.73 -16.76 -21.33
C LEU A 76 -29.65 -17.52 -20.37
N VAL A 77 -30.81 -16.93 -20.07
CA VAL A 77 -31.89 -17.62 -19.37
C VAL A 77 -32.64 -18.48 -20.39
N ALA A 78 -32.44 -19.79 -20.36
CA ALA A 78 -33.25 -20.72 -21.13
C ALA A 78 -34.62 -20.88 -20.45
N THR A 79 -35.67 -20.35 -21.07
CA THR A 79 -37.06 -20.50 -20.60
C THR A 79 -37.73 -21.80 -21.08
N GLY A 80 -37.00 -22.74 -21.70
CA GLY A 80 -37.53 -24.03 -22.15
C GLY A 80 -36.46 -25.09 -22.47
N PRO A 81 -36.83 -26.39 -22.51
CA PRO A 81 -35.89 -27.48 -22.75
C PRO A 81 -35.48 -27.58 -24.23
N GLY A 82 -34.16 -27.54 -24.51
CA GLY A 82 -33.60 -27.92 -25.82
C GLY A 82 -32.91 -26.84 -26.65
N GLN A 83 -32.43 -25.71 -26.08
CA GLN A 83 -31.63 -24.74 -26.85
C GLN A 83 -30.30 -24.34 -26.18
N VAL A 84 -29.22 -24.48 -26.95
CA VAL A 84 -28.01 -23.63 -27.00
C VAL A 84 -27.79 -23.22 -28.45
#